data_AF-A0A9D1QFM2-F1
#
_entry.id   AF-A0A9D1QFM2-F1
#
_cell.length_a   1.000
_cell.length_b   1.000
_cell.length_c   1.000
_cell.angle_alpha   90.00
_cell.angle_beta   90.00
_cell.angle_gamma   90.00
#
_symmetry.space_group_name_H-M   'P 1'
#
loop_
_entity.id
_entity.type
_entity.pdbx_description
1 polymer ?
#
loop_
_entity_poly.entity_id
_entity_poly.type
_entity_poly.pdbx_seq_one_letter_code
_entity_poly.pdbx_strand_id
1 'polypeptide(L)'
;MNRNPVIPFILIIFLGIGLVFLLSSQGATSDQGEEEQTASEEGGGEDGGGGEGGGEDASSGDFDAEGFARDNCASCHGEDFSGGMGPALAGTSLDEGTFTETVRNGKGQMPAFSQDQIADEDLTALYEFMAGQ
;
A
#
# COMPACT_ATOMS: atom_id res chain seq x y z
N MET A 1 45.55 -16.69 13.92
CA MET A 1 44.26 -16.97 13.24
C MET A 1 43.26 -15.91 13.67
N ASN A 2 42.88 -15.00 12.78
CA ASN A 2 41.90 -13.96 13.09
C ASN A 2 40.61 -14.27 12.32
N ARG A 3 39.85 -15.26 12.79
CA ARG A 3 38.54 -15.61 12.21
C ARG A 3 37.52 -14.63 12.76
N ASN A 4 37.25 -13.56 12.02
CA ASN A 4 36.22 -12.59 12.40
C ASN A 4 34.85 -13.28 12.37
N PRO A 5 34.12 -13.38 13.50
CA PRO A 5 32.86 -14.12 13.59
C PRO A 5 31.75 -13.56 12.68
N VAL A 6 31.91 -12.35 12.15
CA VAL A 6 30.96 -11.72 11.21
C VAL A 6 31.07 -12.34 9.79
N ILE A 7 32.22 -12.90 9.41
CA ILE A 7 32.43 -13.49 8.06
C ILE A 7 31.40 -14.59 7.71
N PRO A 8 31.13 -15.61 8.55
CA PRO A 8 30.11 -16.62 8.21
C PRO A 8 28.70 -16.03 8.07
N PHE A 9 28.32 -15.03 8.88
CA PHE A 9 27.01 -14.38 8.73
C PHE A 9 26.88 -13.62 7.40
N ILE A 10 27.92 -12.88 7.00
CA ILE A 10 27.96 -12.20 5.71
C ILE A 10 27.83 -13.20 4.55
N LEU A 11 28.51 -14.35 4.63
CA LEU A 11 28.41 -15.39 3.60
C LEU A 11 27.00 -15.99 3.50
N ILE A 12 26.32 -16.22 4.64
CA ILE A 12 24.94 -16.73 4.67
C ILE A 12 23.96 -15.70 4.10
N ILE A 13 24.14 -14.41 4.41
CA ILE A 13 23.28 -13.33 3.89
C ILE A 13 23.43 -13.20 2.37
N PHE A 14 24.65 -13.17 1.83
CA PHE A 14 24.85 -13.11 0.38
C PHE A 14 24.38 -14.38 -0.34
N LEU A 15 24.55 -15.56 0.27
CA LEU A 15 24.01 -16.82 -0.26
C LEU A 15 22.48 -16.78 -0.31
N GLY A 16 21.81 -16.32 0.75
CA GLY A 16 20.35 -16.24 0.84
C GLY A 16 19.75 -15.23 -0.15
N ILE A 17 20.31 -14.01 -0.22
CA ILE A 17 19.86 -12.98 -1.17
C ILE A 17 20.09 -13.45 -2.62
N GLY A 18 21.22 -14.09 -2.91
CA GLY A 18 21.49 -14.69 -4.22
C GLY A 18 20.52 -15.82 -4.59
N LEU A 19 20.13 -16.65 -3.62
CA LEU A 19 19.18 -17.75 -3.82
C LEU A 19 17.76 -17.21 -4.08
N VAL A 20 17.30 -16.20 -3.34
CA VAL A 20 16.01 -15.53 -3.60
C VAL A 20 16.00 -14.92 -5.00
N PHE A 21 17.03 -14.17 -5.39
CA PHE A 21 17.13 -13.55 -6.71
C PHE A 21 17.15 -14.59 -7.85
N LEU A 22 17.80 -15.73 -7.63
CA LEU A 22 17.87 -16.84 -8.59
C LEU A 22 16.51 -17.55 -8.73
N LEU A 23 15.79 -17.79 -7.63
CA LEU A 23 14.43 -18.34 -7.65
C LEU A 23 13.44 -17.37 -8.32
N SER A 24 13.49 -16.07 -8.01
CA SER A 24 12.68 -15.05 -8.69
C SER A 24 12.95 -15.00 -10.20
N SER A 25 14.18 -15.31 -10.64
CA SER A 25 14.54 -15.37 -12.07
C SER A 25 14.12 -16.67 -12.77
N GLN A 26 13.57 -17.65 -12.06
CA GLN A 26 13.17 -18.96 -12.61
C GLN A 26 11.71 -19.36 -12.32
N GLY A 27 11.03 -18.66 -11.40
CA GLY A 27 9.67 -18.98 -10.95
C GLY A 27 8.51 -18.68 -11.92
N ALA A 28 8.77 -18.48 -13.22
CA ALA A 28 7.74 -18.12 -14.21
C ALA A 28 7.14 -19.33 -14.96
N THR A 29 7.66 -20.55 -14.78
CA THR A 29 7.09 -21.77 -15.41
C THR A 29 7.26 -23.00 -14.51
N SER A 30 6.24 -23.87 -14.50
CA SER A 30 6.18 -25.19 -13.85
C SER A 30 5.81 -25.22 -12.36
N ASP A 31 4.50 -25.16 -12.13
CA ASP A 31 3.82 -25.81 -11.01
C ASP A 31 3.92 -27.35 -11.11
N GLN A 32 4.43 -28.00 -10.06
CA GLN A 32 4.00 -29.31 -9.51
C GLN A 32 4.99 -29.86 -8.46
N GLY A 33 4.45 -30.32 -7.32
CA GLY A 33 5.14 -31.19 -6.34
C GLY A 33 5.97 -30.46 -5.27
N GLU A 34 5.73 -30.61 -3.95
CA GLU A 34 4.77 -31.46 -3.23
C GLU A 34 4.24 -30.73 -1.97
N GLU A 35 2.92 -30.87 -1.77
CA GLU A 35 2.12 -30.95 -0.53
C GLU A 35 2.86 -31.06 0.83
N GLU A 36 2.39 -30.52 1.96
CA GLU A 36 1.05 -30.48 2.58
C GLU A 36 0.88 -29.19 3.44
N GLN A 37 -0.30 -28.70 3.84
CA GLN A 37 -1.58 -29.40 4.08
C GLN A 37 -2.80 -28.43 4.02
N THR A 38 -3.91 -28.88 3.41
CA THR A 38 -5.33 -28.45 3.57
C THR A 38 -5.70 -26.95 3.36
N ALA A 39 -6.21 -26.51 2.19
CA ALA A 39 -7.61 -26.60 1.70
C ALA A 39 -8.60 -25.64 2.46
N SER A 40 -9.63 -24.98 1.91
CA SER A 40 -10.44 -25.11 0.66
C SER A 40 -11.49 -23.95 0.62
N GLU A 41 -11.99 -23.32 -0.46
CA GLU A 41 -11.74 -23.31 -1.92
C GLU A 41 -11.67 -21.85 -2.50
N GLU A 42 -10.99 -21.69 -3.64
CA GLU A 42 -11.27 -20.87 -4.86
C GLU A 42 -12.07 -19.54 -4.90
N GLY A 43 -11.48 -18.58 -5.62
CA GLY A 43 -12.12 -17.38 -6.18
C GLY A 43 -11.21 -16.56 -7.11
N GLY A 44 -10.20 -17.19 -7.72
CA GLY A 44 -9.15 -16.51 -8.50
C GLY A 44 -9.61 -16.13 -9.90
N GLY A 45 -9.89 -14.84 -10.12
CA GLY A 45 -9.99 -14.24 -11.44
C GLY A 45 -8.70 -13.51 -11.79
N GLU A 46 -7.95 -14.02 -12.76
CA GLU A 46 -6.88 -13.29 -13.43
C GLU A 46 -7.51 -12.27 -14.38
N ASP A 47 -7.13 -10.99 -14.32
CA ASP A 47 -6.51 -10.19 -15.41
C ASP A 47 -6.46 -8.69 -15.04
N GLY A 48 -5.55 -7.94 -15.67
CA GLY A 48 -5.49 -6.47 -15.54
C GLY A 48 -4.22 -5.97 -14.84
N GLY A 49 -3.16 -5.75 -15.63
CA GLY A 49 -1.87 -5.27 -15.14
C GLY A 49 -1.95 -3.94 -14.38
N GLY A 50 -1.18 -3.83 -13.30
CA GLY A 50 -1.09 -2.63 -12.47
C GLY A 50 -0.77 -1.39 -13.30
N GLY A 51 -1.58 -0.35 -13.14
CA GLY A 51 -1.51 0.84 -13.97
C GLY A 51 -0.22 1.63 -13.74
N GLU A 52 0.54 1.85 -14.81
CA GLU A 52 1.46 2.98 -14.90
C GLU A 52 0.63 4.28 -15.01
N GLY A 53 0.08 4.72 -13.87
CA GLY A 53 -0.62 6.00 -13.71
C GLY A 53 0.34 7.05 -13.17
N GLY A 54 1.27 7.52 -14.02
CA GLY A 54 2.16 8.63 -13.67
C GLY A 54 1.39 9.94 -13.50
N GLY A 55 0.93 10.20 -12.28
CA GLY A 55 0.36 11.48 -11.85
C GLY A 55 1.45 12.40 -11.30
N GLU A 56 2.14 13.11 -12.19
CA GLU A 56 3.02 14.22 -11.80
C GLU A 56 2.16 15.40 -11.29
N ASP A 57 2.68 16.16 -10.31
CA ASP A 57 2.14 17.42 -9.76
C ASP A 57 0.90 17.39 -8.83
N ALA A 58 1.17 17.28 -7.51
CA ALA A 58 0.50 18.06 -6.47
C ALA A 58 1.54 18.55 -5.43
N SER A 59 2.33 19.58 -5.79
CA SER A 59 3.44 20.06 -4.97
C SER A 59 2.98 20.99 -3.82
N SER A 60 2.79 20.40 -2.64
CA SER A 60 2.83 21.11 -1.36
C SER A 60 3.76 20.40 -0.37
N GLY A 61 5.08 20.63 -0.54
CA GLY A 61 6.12 20.39 0.47
C GLY A 61 6.21 19.01 1.13
N ASP A 62 6.99 18.09 0.55
CA ASP A 62 7.46 16.81 1.14
C ASP A 62 6.41 15.80 1.67
N PHE A 63 5.11 16.11 1.68
CA PHE A 63 4.08 15.16 2.08
C PHE A 63 3.71 14.17 0.96
N ASP A 64 3.92 12.87 1.22
CA ASP A 64 3.51 11.77 0.32
C ASP A 64 2.03 11.42 0.54
N ALA A 65 1.15 12.15 -0.15
CA ALA A 65 -0.29 11.97 -0.05
C ALA A 65 -0.76 10.58 -0.53
N GLU A 66 -0.15 10.03 -1.60
CA GLU A 66 -0.49 8.69 -2.06
C GLU A 66 -0.01 7.63 -1.06
N GLY A 67 1.24 7.68 -0.61
CA GLY A 67 1.77 6.75 0.38
C GLY A 67 0.92 6.74 1.66
N PHE A 68 0.60 7.92 2.20
CA PHE A 68 -0.28 8.04 3.36
C PHE A 68 -1.67 7.44 3.11
N ALA A 69 -2.26 7.69 1.94
CA ALA A 69 -3.56 7.15 1.55
C ALA A 69 -3.57 5.62 1.46
N ARG A 70 -2.54 5.02 0.85
CA ARG A 70 -2.39 3.56 0.74
C ARG A 70 -2.25 2.93 2.12
N ASP A 71 -1.39 3.48 2.98
CA ASP A 71 -1.11 2.94 4.32
C ASP A 71 -2.31 3.07 5.28
N ASN A 72 -3.06 4.18 5.22
CA ASN A 72 -4.06 4.52 6.24
C ASN A 72 -5.53 4.38 5.79
N CYS A 73 -5.81 4.43 4.48
CA CYS A 73 -7.18 4.51 3.95
C CYS A 73 -7.57 3.27 3.12
N ALA A 74 -6.66 2.74 2.30
CA ALA A 74 -6.97 1.69 1.32
C ALA A 74 -7.53 0.40 1.95
N SER A 75 -7.07 0.03 3.15
CA SER A 75 -7.55 -1.16 3.88
C SER A 75 -9.07 -1.16 4.16
N CYS A 76 -9.71 0.02 4.21
CA CYS A 76 -11.15 0.17 4.35
C CYS A 76 -11.84 0.64 3.06
N HIS A 77 -11.16 1.46 2.26
CA HIS A 77 -11.74 2.16 1.10
C HIS A 77 -11.37 1.55 -0.26
N GLY A 78 -10.69 0.40 -0.28
CA GLY A 78 -10.24 -0.28 -1.51
C GLY A 78 -8.84 0.16 -1.91
N GLU A 79 -8.09 -0.74 -2.56
CA GLU A 79 -6.71 -0.46 -3.02
C GLU A 79 -6.64 0.67 -4.05
N ASP A 80 -7.70 0.84 -4.84
CA ASP A 80 -7.91 1.89 -5.83
C ASP A 80 -8.79 3.05 -5.31
N PHE A 81 -9.14 3.02 -4.02
CA PHE A 81 -10.07 3.95 -3.36
C PHE A 81 -11.51 3.95 -3.92
N SER A 82 -11.91 2.92 -4.68
CA SER A 82 -13.27 2.76 -5.24
C SER A 82 -14.36 2.40 -4.23
N GLY A 83 -13.97 2.09 -2.98
CA GLY A 83 -14.84 1.71 -1.88
C GLY A 83 -14.70 0.25 -1.47
N GLY A 84 -15.37 -0.12 -0.38
CA GLY A 84 -15.33 -1.47 0.18
C GLY A 84 -16.07 -1.53 1.52
N MET A 85 -15.32 -1.51 2.62
CA MET A 85 -15.92 -1.32 3.96
C MET A 85 -16.34 0.13 4.20
N GLY A 86 -15.58 1.08 3.64
CA GLY A 86 -15.93 2.49 3.53
C GLY A 86 -16.52 2.83 2.14
N PRO A 87 -17.14 4.02 1.98
CA PRO A 87 -17.55 4.53 0.67
C PRO A 87 -16.33 4.80 -0.23
N ALA A 88 -16.56 4.94 -1.54
CA ALA A 88 -15.54 5.42 -2.48
C ALA A 88 -14.95 6.77 -2.03
N LEU A 89 -13.64 6.93 -2.17
CA LEU A 89 -12.93 8.21 -2.00
C LEU A 89 -12.40 8.76 -3.32
N ALA A 90 -12.09 7.90 -4.30
CA ALA A 90 -11.78 8.32 -5.67
C ALA A 90 -12.93 9.14 -6.25
N GLY A 91 -12.60 10.24 -6.94
CA GLY A 91 -13.56 11.21 -7.45
C GLY A 91 -14.50 11.79 -6.38
N THR A 92 -14.00 11.99 -5.15
CA THR A 92 -14.84 12.42 -4.01
C THR A 92 -15.69 13.65 -4.35
N SER A 93 -17.00 13.53 -4.09
CA SER A 93 -17.98 14.62 -4.29
C SER A 93 -18.16 15.50 -3.03
N LEU A 94 -17.38 15.25 -1.99
CA LEU A 94 -17.35 16.09 -0.79
C LEU A 94 -16.54 17.37 -1.06
N ASP A 95 -16.95 18.47 -0.46
CA ASP A 95 -16.08 19.63 -0.33
C ASP A 95 -14.95 19.34 0.68
N GLU A 96 -13.82 20.05 0.52
CA GLU A 96 -12.63 19.94 1.37
C GLU A 96 -12.94 20.10 2.87
N GLY A 97 -13.90 20.98 3.23
CA GLY A 97 -14.30 21.22 4.61
C GLY A 97 -15.02 20.01 5.21
N THR A 98 -16.00 19.45 4.50
CA THR A 98 -16.71 18.23 4.90
C THR A 98 -15.79 17.01 4.93
N PHE A 99 -14.84 16.91 3.99
CA PHE A 99 -13.80 15.88 4.00
C PHE A 99 -12.93 16.01 5.26
N THR A 100 -12.40 17.20 5.50
CA THR A 100 -11.59 17.53 6.68
C THR A 100 -12.31 17.21 7.98
N GLU A 101 -13.55 17.68 8.14
CA GLU A 101 -14.35 17.42 9.34
C GLU A 101 -14.60 15.92 9.55
N THR A 102 -14.84 15.17 8.47
CA THR A 102 -15.03 13.71 8.50
C THR A 102 -13.76 12.98 8.92
N VAL A 103 -12.59 13.37 8.42
CA VAL A 103 -11.30 12.76 8.78
C VAL A 103 -10.88 13.13 10.21
N ARG A 104 -11.09 14.39 10.63
CA ARG A 104 -10.75 14.86 11.99
C ARG A 104 -11.64 14.27 13.09
N ASN A 105 -12.93 14.04 12.83
CA ASN A 105 -13.85 13.48 13.82
C ASN A 105 -14.07 11.96 13.70
N GLY A 106 -13.72 11.36 12.56
CA GLY A 106 -14.14 10.01 12.20
C GLY A 106 -15.64 9.92 11.89
N LYS A 107 -16.09 8.75 11.40
CA LYS A 107 -17.49 8.52 11.04
C LYS A 107 -17.88 7.06 11.11
N GLY A 108 -18.73 6.70 12.07
CA GLY A 108 -19.17 5.31 12.26
C GLY A 108 -18.02 4.42 12.69
N GLN A 109 -17.46 3.63 11.76
CA GLN A 109 -16.26 2.81 12.00
C GLN A 109 -14.97 3.45 11.47
N MET A 110 -15.04 4.54 10.70
CA MET A 110 -13.87 5.30 10.29
C MET A 110 -13.28 6.02 11.52
N PRO A 111 -12.00 5.78 11.86
CA PRO A 111 -11.36 6.44 13.00
C PRO A 111 -11.12 7.93 12.72
N ALA A 112 -10.94 8.69 13.80
CA ALA A 112 -10.50 10.08 13.76
C ALA A 112 -8.97 10.15 13.58
N PHE A 113 -8.48 11.11 12.78
CA PHE A 113 -7.06 11.39 12.60
C PHE A 113 -6.71 12.77 13.18
N SER A 114 -5.87 12.81 14.24
CA SER A 114 -5.50 14.07 14.90
C SER A 114 -4.52 14.91 14.05
N GLN A 115 -4.38 16.19 14.40
CA GLN A 115 -3.37 17.07 13.81
C GLN A 115 -1.92 16.57 14.04
N ASP A 116 -1.70 15.68 15.01
CA ASP A 116 -0.39 15.05 15.25
C ASP A 116 -0.09 13.90 14.28
N GLN A 117 -1.13 13.33 13.64
CA GLN A 117 -0.98 12.22 12.68
C GLN A 117 -0.84 12.71 11.24
N ILE A 118 -1.46 13.84 10.91
CA ILE A 118 -1.46 14.48 9.60
C ILE A 118 -1.81 15.95 9.81
N ALA A 119 -0.98 16.88 9.33
CA ALA A 119 -1.23 18.31 9.51
C ALA A 119 -2.46 18.77 8.69
N ASP A 120 -2.99 19.97 8.92
CA ASP A 120 -4.12 20.46 8.12
C ASP A 120 -3.70 20.75 6.66
N GLU A 121 -2.47 21.19 6.44
CA GLU A 121 -1.86 21.39 5.11
C GLU A 121 -1.66 20.06 4.35
N ASP A 122 -1.19 19.01 5.03
CA ASP A 122 -1.11 17.65 4.48
C ASP A 122 -2.50 17.07 4.15
N LEU A 123 -3.52 17.45 4.93
CA LEU A 123 -4.90 16.99 4.73
C LEU A 123 -5.53 17.57 3.46
N THR A 124 -5.20 18.82 3.12
CA THR A 124 -5.55 19.44 1.84
C THR A 124 -4.91 18.68 0.68
N ALA A 125 -3.62 18.34 0.77
CA ALA A 125 -2.93 17.55 -0.27
C ALA A 125 -3.56 16.14 -0.44
N LEU A 126 -3.95 15.49 0.66
CA LEU A 126 -4.67 14.22 0.64
C LEU A 126 -6.07 14.36 0.00
N TYR A 127 -6.77 15.47 0.23
CA TYR A 127 -8.04 15.76 -0.43
C TYR A 127 -7.88 15.97 -1.95
N GLU A 128 -6.89 16.76 -2.37
CA GLU A 128 -6.61 17.01 -3.79
C GLU A 128 -6.24 15.71 -4.52
N PHE A 129 -5.42 14.85 -3.91
CA PHE A 129 -5.13 13.51 -4.42
C PHE A 129 -6.41 12.69 -4.62
N MET A 130 -7.27 12.58 -3.60
CA MET A 130 -8.54 11.82 -3.68
C MET A 130 -9.54 12.39 -4.71
N ALA A 131 -9.51 13.70 -4.94
CA ALA A 131 -10.32 14.36 -5.95
C ALA A 131 -9.76 14.20 -7.39
N GLY A 132 -8.48 13.86 -7.53
CA GLY A 132 -7.81 13.61 -8.80
C GLY A 132 -7.86 12.15 -9.30
N GLN A 133 -8.19 11.20 -8.40
CA GLN A 133 -8.40 9.77 -8.69
C GLN A 133 -9.72 9.51 -9.43
#